data_AF-I9SHT9-F1
#
_entry.id   AF-I9SHT9-F1
#
_cell.length_a   1.000
_cell.length_b   1.000
_cell.length_c   1.000
_cell.angle_alpha   90.00
_cell.angle_beta   90.00
_cell.angle_gamma   90.00
#
_symmetry.space_group_name_H-M   'P 1'
#
loop_
_entity.id
_entity.type
_entity.pdbx_description
1 polymer ?
#
loop_
_entity_poly.entity_id
_entity_poly.type
_entity_poly.pdbx_seq_one_letter_code
_entity_poly.pdbx_strand_id
1 'polypeptide(L)'
;DADGNEVWSRVLDMDGNVIGETGNKGMVPFLFQGQYYDRETGLAYNRFRYYSPKMGMYVSQDPIGLAGGILNLYGYVKDTNTWIDSLGLKGCYLEEVKNNPGYKYILRISEAEYPETTRHIKRAIQKGKPDVVTIDRTGAPSQRQKSLLGTESKKGLDRDEWPMAMFVEGGVGADIEHISPGDNRGAGASIGAALRKCDEGDKVKIIIIK
;
A
#
# COMPACT_ATOMS: atom_id res chain seq x y z
N ASP A 1 -14.88 -12.69 32.58
CA ASP A 1 -16.04 -13.54 32.20
C ASP A 1 -17.28 -12.65 32.32
N ALA A 2 -18.49 -13.22 32.39
CA ALA A 2 -19.70 -12.41 32.59
C ALA A 2 -19.72 -11.68 33.95
N ASP A 3 -18.92 -12.14 34.91
CA ASP A 3 -18.80 -11.59 36.26
C ASP A 3 -17.62 -10.62 36.41
N GLY A 4 -16.88 -10.36 35.32
CA GLY A 4 -15.74 -9.44 35.30
C GLY A 4 -14.40 -10.05 35.72
N ASN A 5 -14.31 -11.36 35.94
CA ASN A 5 -13.03 -12.00 36.27
C ASN A 5 -12.10 -12.04 35.05
N GLU A 6 -10.78 -11.97 35.29
CA GLU A 6 -9.77 -12.15 34.24
C GLU A 6 -9.90 -13.56 33.64
N VAL A 7 -10.18 -13.63 32.33
CA VAL A 7 -10.25 -14.89 31.59
C VAL A 7 -8.96 -15.22 30.86
N TRP A 8 -8.14 -14.19 30.61
CA TRP A 8 -6.91 -14.27 29.85
C TRP A 8 -6.15 -12.94 29.98
N SER A 9 -4.83 -13.02 30.12
CA SER A 9 -3.93 -11.90 29.92
C SER A 9 -2.65 -12.35 29.23
N ARG A 10 -2.00 -11.41 28.54
CA ARG A 10 -0.74 -11.65 27.83
C ARG A 10 0.19 -10.45 27.97
N VAL A 11 1.45 -10.75 28.18
CA VAL A 11 2.55 -9.78 28.25
C VAL A 11 3.43 -10.00 27.02
N LEU A 12 3.68 -8.91 26.30
CA LEU A 12 4.54 -8.89 25.12
C LEU A 12 5.84 -8.13 25.45
N ASP A 13 6.94 -8.52 24.82
CA ASP A 13 8.13 -7.66 24.75
C ASP A 13 7.96 -6.56 23.68
N MET A 14 9.01 -5.75 23.47
CA MET A 14 8.99 -4.64 22.52
C MET A 14 8.78 -5.07 21.05
N ASP A 15 9.10 -6.32 20.73
CA ASP A 15 9.01 -6.94 19.40
C ASP A 15 7.76 -7.82 19.28
N GLY A 16 6.88 -7.83 20.28
CA GLY A 16 5.64 -8.59 20.25
C GLY A 16 5.80 -10.08 20.59
N ASN A 17 6.96 -10.52 21.09
CA ASN A 17 7.09 -11.88 21.60
C ASN A 17 6.29 -12.05 22.87
N VAL A 18 5.62 -13.20 23.00
CA VAL A 18 4.89 -13.56 24.21
C VAL A 18 5.87 -13.95 25.31
N ILE A 19 6.04 -13.08 26.30
CA ILE A 19 6.87 -13.33 27.49
C ILE A 19 6.05 -13.79 28.70
N GLY A 20 4.73 -13.64 28.65
CA GLY A 20 3.80 -14.19 29.64
C GLY A 20 2.41 -14.37 29.05
N GLU A 21 1.74 -15.46 29.40
CA GLU A 21 0.32 -15.70 29.06
C GLU A 21 -0.35 -16.51 30.16
N THR A 22 -1.44 -15.99 30.73
CA THR A 22 -2.24 -16.64 31.79
C THR A 22 -3.70 -16.83 31.35
N GLY A 23 -4.45 -17.64 32.10
CA GLY A 23 -5.82 -18.01 31.75
C GLY A 23 -5.89 -18.95 30.55
N ASN A 24 -6.87 -18.73 29.67
CA ASN A 24 -7.12 -19.59 28.50
C ASN A 24 -6.09 -19.34 27.38
N LYS A 25 -4.93 -19.98 27.48
CA LYS A 25 -3.84 -19.83 26.50
C LYS A 25 -4.33 -20.14 25.08
N GLY A 26 -4.04 -19.25 24.14
CA GLY A 26 -4.44 -19.40 22.75
C GLY A 26 -5.88 -19.02 22.42
N MET A 27 -6.67 -18.62 23.40
CA MET A 27 -8.02 -18.09 23.16
C MET A 27 -8.00 -16.80 22.33
N VAL A 28 -7.02 -15.93 22.56
CA VAL A 28 -6.90 -14.65 21.87
C VAL A 28 -5.72 -14.71 20.87
N PRO A 29 -5.99 -14.68 19.55
CA PRO A 29 -4.97 -14.79 18.52
C PRO A 29 -4.36 -13.42 18.14
N PHE A 30 -4.32 -12.45 19.04
CA PHE A 30 -3.81 -11.10 18.74
C PHE A 30 -2.52 -10.78 19.52
N LEU A 31 -1.57 -10.08 18.89
CA LEU A 31 -0.39 -9.51 19.56
C LEU A 31 -0.59 -8.00 19.73
N PHE A 32 0.30 -7.18 19.16
CA PHE A 32 0.08 -5.74 19.04
C PHE A 32 -1.16 -5.44 18.18
N GLN A 33 -1.62 -4.20 18.25
CA GLN A 33 -2.83 -3.75 17.56
C GLN A 33 -2.76 -4.07 16.05
N GLY A 34 -3.77 -4.78 15.56
CA GLY A 34 -3.87 -5.16 14.14
C GLY A 34 -3.08 -6.40 13.73
N GLN A 35 -2.41 -7.09 14.66
CA GLN A 35 -1.64 -8.31 14.35
C GLN A 35 -2.44 -9.57 14.67
N TYR A 36 -2.60 -10.47 13.69
CA TYR A 36 -3.16 -11.80 13.92
C TYR A 36 -2.04 -12.83 14.06
N TYR A 37 -1.90 -13.43 15.23
CA TYR A 37 -0.86 -14.42 15.54
C TYR A 37 -1.27 -15.81 15.09
N ASP A 38 -0.48 -16.35 14.16
CA ASP A 38 -0.52 -17.74 13.78
C ASP A 38 0.47 -18.54 14.63
N ARG A 39 -0.08 -19.37 15.53
CA ARG A 39 0.71 -20.20 16.45
C ARG A 39 1.43 -21.35 15.76
N GLU A 40 0.94 -21.83 14.60
CA GLU A 40 1.56 -22.93 13.88
C GLU A 40 2.89 -22.49 13.27
N THR A 41 2.91 -21.28 12.72
CA THR A 41 4.11 -20.71 12.09
C THR A 41 4.95 -19.85 13.03
N GLY A 42 4.36 -19.36 14.13
CA GLY A 42 5.00 -18.40 15.02
C GLY A 42 5.11 -17.00 14.41
N LEU A 43 4.31 -16.69 13.38
CA LEU A 43 4.30 -15.42 12.67
C LEU A 43 3.03 -14.63 12.98
N ALA A 44 3.13 -13.32 12.88
CA ALA A 44 2.01 -12.39 13.01
C ALA A 44 1.64 -11.82 11.64
N TYR A 45 0.41 -12.04 11.20
CA TYR A 45 -0.11 -11.51 9.96
C TYR A 45 -0.53 -10.05 10.13
N ASN A 46 0.18 -9.15 9.44
CA ASN A 46 -0.08 -7.72 9.36
C ASN A 46 -0.55 -7.38 7.94
N ARG A 47 -1.72 -7.91 7.56
CA ARG A 47 -2.44 -7.68 6.30
C ARG A 47 -1.67 -7.99 5.00
N PHE A 48 -0.63 -7.25 4.65
CA PHE A 48 0.14 -7.50 3.43
C PHE A 48 1.49 -8.17 3.70
N ARG A 49 1.87 -8.33 4.98
CA ARG A 49 3.16 -8.92 5.36
C ARG A 49 3.02 -9.80 6.60
N TYR A 50 3.91 -10.79 6.69
CA TYR A 50 4.10 -11.60 7.90
C TYR A 50 5.26 -11.05 8.72
N TYR A 51 4.99 -10.71 9.97
CA TYR A 51 5.95 -10.24 10.96
C TYR A 51 6.41 -11.43 11.82
N SER A 52 7.70 -11.50 12.11
CA SER A 52 8.27 -12.47 13.04
C SER A 52 8.58 -11.76 14.35
N PRO A 53 7.76 -11.98 15.41
CA PRO A 53 8.06 -11.43 16.73
C PRO A 53 9.44 -11.85 17.23
N LYS A 54 9.82 -13.10 16.95
CA LYS A 54 11.12 -13.67 17.34
C LYS A 54 12.30 -12.92 16.75
N MET A 55 12.16 -12.37 15.56
CA MET A 55 13.22 -11.64 14.85
C MET A 55 13.05 -10.12 14.94
N GLY A 56 11.94 -9.62 15.49
CA GLY A 56 11.62 -8.20 15.51
C GLY A 56 11.38 -7.59 14.12
N MET A 57 11.10 -8.40 13.10
CA MET A 57 11.08 -7.94 11.70
C MET A 57 10.11 -8.73 10.83
N TYR A 58 9.67 -8.14 9.72
CA TYR A 58 8.97 -8.82 8.63
C TYR A 58 9.85 -9.91 8.01
N VAL A 59 9.24 -11.03 7.64
CA VAL A 59 9.93 -12.16 6.99
C VAL A 59 10.11 -11.94 5.50
N SER A 60 9.34 -11.02 4.92
CA SER A 60 9.46 -10.56 3.55
C SER A 60 9.97 -9.13 3.53
N GLN A 61 10.73 -8.77 2.48
CA GLN A 61 11.03 -7.36 2.22
C GLN A 61 9.74 -6.58 2.09
N ASP A 62 9.79 -5.33 2.53
CA ASP A 62 8.75 -4.37 2.25
C ASP A 62 8.55 -4.29 0.73
N PRO A 63 7.35 -4.57 0.21
CA PRO A 63 7.05 -4.40 -1.20
C PRO A 63 7.35 -2.98 -1.70
N ILE A 64 7.34 -1.97 -0.82
CA ILE A 64 7.69 -0.59 -1.15
C ILE A 64 9.20 -0.30 -1.06
N GLY A 65 10.02 -1.24 -0.62
CA GLY A 65 11.48 -1.13 -0.61
C GLY A 65 12.01 0.03 0.23
N LEU A 66 13.15 0.61 -0.17
CA LEU A 66 13.80 1.73 0.55
C LEU A 66 12.95 3.01 0.49
N ALA A 67 11.91 2.99 -0.34
CA ALA A 67 11.01 4.09 -0.57
C ALA A 67 10.06 4.36 0.62
N GLY A 68 9.89 3.42 1.56
CA GLY A 68 9.07 3.59 2.78
C GLY A 68 9.62 4.51 3.88
N GLY A 69 10.68 5.27 3.56
CA GLY A 69 11.40 6.14 4.48
C GLY A 69 12.13 5.40 5.62
N ILE A 70 12.15 4.07 5.58
CA ILE A 70 12.79 3.19 6.56
C ILE A 70 13.89 2.42 5.83
N LEU A 71 15.14 2.62 6.25
CA LEU A 71 16.30 1.92 5.68
C LEU A 71 16.25 0.41 5.94
N ASN A 72 15.54 -0.01 6.99
CA ASN A 72 15.28 -1.40 7.29
C ASN A 72 14.06 -1.91 6.50
N LEU A 73 14.31 -2.52 5.34
CA LEU A 73 13.28 -3.11 4.47
C LEU A 73 12.44 -4.21 5.13
N TYR A 74 12.90 -4.73 6.25
CA TYR A 74 12.20 -5.74 7.01
C TYR A 74 11.67 -5.17 8.33
N GLY A 75 11.93 -3.90 8.62
CA GLY A 75 11.59 -3.29 9.90
C GLY A 75 10.08 -3.19 10.09
N TYR A 76 9.65 -3.47 11.32
CA TYR A 76 8.37 -2.94 11.81
C TYR A 76 8.55 -1.46 12.21
N VAL A 77 7.49 -0.80 12.66
CA VAL A 77 7.49 0.64 13.00
C VAL A 77 8.71 1.08 13.83
N LYS A 78 9.12 2.35 13.69
CA LYS A 78 10.30 2.91 14.38
C LYS A 78 10.20 2.83 15.91
N ASP A 79 8.99 2.97 16.47
CA ASP A 79 8.70 2.84 17.90
C ASP A 79 7.32 2.19 18.07
N THR A 80 7.28 0.99 18.64
CA THR A 80 6.05 0.20 18.82
C THR A 80 5.09 0.76 19.86
N ASN A 81 5.54 1.67 20.73
CA ASN A 81 4.68 2.30 21.74
C ASN A 81 3.94 3.53 21.20
N THR A 82 4.48 4.18 20.17
CA THR A 82 3.93 5.43 19.63
C THR A 82 3.46 5.33 18.17
N TRP A 83 3.88 4.29 17.44
CA TRP A 83 3.55 4.11 16.02
C TRP A 83 2.84 2.78 15.78
N ILE A 84 1.91 2.79 14.84
CA ILE A 84 1.20 1.61 14.37
C ILE A 84 1.32 1.59 12.85
N ASP A 85 1.73 0.46 12.27
CA ASP A 85 1.72 0.25 10.82
C ASP A 85 0.43 -0.45 10.40
N SER A 86 -0.65 0.32 10.33
CA SER A 86 -2.00 -0.20 10.08
C SER A 86 -2.20 -0.81 8.70
N LEU A 87 -1.33 -0.49 7.73
CA LEU A 87 -1.48 -0.91 6.34
C LEU A 87 -0.23 -1.54 5.74
N GLY A 88 0.95 -1.47 6.35
CA GLY A 88 2.18 -1.90 5.68
C GLY A 88 2.55 -1.07 4.45
N LEU A 89 1.91 0.08 4.24
CA LEU A 89 1.92 0.87 2.99
C LEU A 89 1.83 2.38 3.34
N LYS A 90 2.67 3.22 2.72
CA LYS A 90 2.79 4.67 3.00
C LYS A 90 2.62 5.52 1.73
N GLY A 91 2.52 6.85 1.89
CA GLY A 91 2.73 7.81 0.79
C GLY A 91 1.55 8.12 -0.13
N CYS A 92 0.36 7.54 0.07
CA CYS A 92 -0.85 7.86 -0.69
C CYS A 92 -2.02 8.23 0.23
N TYR A 93 -2.67 9.36 -0.03
CA TYR A 93 -3.77 9.87 0.80
C TYR A 93 -4.96 10.28 -0.05
N LEU A 94 -6.14 9.77 0.29
CA LEU A 94 -7.40 10.09 -0.40
C LEU A 94 -8.21 11.10 0.42
N GLU A 95 -8.64 12.17 -0.24
CA GLU A 95 -9.49 13.22 0.31
C GLU A 95 -10.78 13.34 -0.52
N GLU A 96 -11.94 13.34 0.14
CA GLU A 96 -13.23 13.58 -0.53
C GLU A 96 -13.51 15.08 -0.64
N VAL A 97 -13.86 15.53 -1.84
CA VAL A 97 -14.14 16.93 -2.14
C VAL A 97 -15.64 17.14 -2.30
N LYS A 98 -16.21 17.96 -1.43
CA LYS A 98 -17.63 18.32 -1.49
C LYS A 98 -17.89 19.35 -2.57
N ASN A 99 -19.01 19.20 -3.29
CA ASN A 99 -19.55 20.19 -4.23
C ASN A 99 -18.62 20.53 -5.42
N ASN A 100 -17.81 19.57 -5.90
CA ASN A 100 -17.01 19.76 -7.10
C ASN A 100 -17.58 18.91 -8.26
N PRO A 101 -18.04 19.52 -9.37
CA PRO A 101 -18.60 18.79 -10.50
C PRO A 101 -17.54 18.08 -11.37
N GLY A 102 -16.27 18.44 -11.22
CA GLY A 102 -15.17 17.88 -12.03
C GLY A 102 -14.61 16.57 -11.49
N TYR A 103 -14.54 16.42 -10.16
CA TYR A 103 -14.04 15.22 -9.49
C TYR A 103 -14.57 15.13 -8.06
N LYS A 104 -14.71 13.89 -7.56
CA LYS A 104 -15.21 13.60 -6.20
C LYS A 104 -14.07 13.45 -5.19
N TYR A 105 -12.90 13.00 -5.62
CA TYR A 105 -11.76 12.79 -4.73
C TYR A 105 -10.49 13.47 -5.22
N ILE A 106 -9.59 13.75 -4.30
CA ILE A 106 -8.18 14.06 -4.55
C ILE A 106 -7.35 12.90 -4.00
N LEU A 107 -6.54 12.29 -4.86
CA LEU A 107 -5.48 11.37 -4.45
C LEU A 107 -4.15 12.13 -4.42
N ARG A 108 -3.57 12.23 -3.23
CA ARG A 108 -2.24 12.79 -3.01
C ARG A 108 -1.20 11.68 -2.99
N ILE A 109 -0.17 11.79 -3.81
CA ILE A 109 0.91 10.80 -3.93
C ILE A 109 2.23 11.48 -3.55
N SER A 110 2.95 10.91 -2.60
CA SER A 110 4.22 11.43 -2.10
C SER A 110 5.35 11.18 -3.08
N GLU A 111 6.00 12.26 -3.54
CA GLU A 111 7.22 12.22 -4.34
C GLU A 111 8.42 11.71 -3.54
N ALA A 112 8.46 11.97 -2.23
CA ALA A 112 9.50 11.42 -1.37
C ALA A 112 9.43 9.89 -1.26
N GLU A 113 8.22 9.32 -1.31
CA GLU A 113 8.01 7.88 -1.19
C GLU A 113 8.07 7.19 -2.56
N TYR A 114 7.63 7.84 -3.64
CA TYR A 114 7.60 7.25 -4.99
C TYR A 114 8.21 8.20 -6.04
N PRO A 115 9.53 8.52 -5.94
CA PRO A 115 10.16 9.52 -6.79
C PRO A 115 10.15 9.18 -8.28
N GLU A 116 10.23 7.90 -8.66
CA GLU A 116 10.21 7.53 -10.09
C GLU A 116 8.80 7.53 -10.67
N THR A 117 7.83 6.89 -10.00
CA THR A 117 6.42 6.90 -10.44
C THR A 117 5.87 8.32 -10.48
N THR A 118 6.07 9.12 -9.43
CA THR A 118 5.51 10.49 -9.41
C THR A 118 6.15 11.41 -10.45
N ARG A 119 7.45 11.23 -10.74
CA ARG A 119 8.13 11.92 -11.85
C ARG A 119 7.54 11.54 -13.20
N HIS A 120 7.28 10.24 -13.43
CA HIS A 120 6.61 9.78 -14.64
C HIS A 120 5.21 10.39 -14.77
N ILE A 121 4.38 10.31 -13.72
CA ILE A 121 3.04 10.90 -13.68
C ILE A 121 3.08 12.40 -14.00
N LYS A 122 3.95 13.17 -13.34
CA LYS A 122 4.13 14.62 -13.61
C LYS A 122 4.45 14.88 -15.08
N ARG A 123 5.41 14.13 -15.64
CA ARG A 123 5.84 14.28 -17.02
C ARG A 123 4.73 13.91 -18.00
N ALA A 124 4.00 12.83 -17.74
CA ALA A 124 2.87 12.40 -18.55
C ALA A 124 1.77 13.47 -18.56
N ILE A 125 1.44 14.05 -17.40
CA ILE A 125 0.47 15.16 -17.29
C ILE A 125 0.96 16.40 -18.07
N GLN A 126 2.23 16.75 -17.97
CA GLN A 126 2.83 17.85 -18.75
C GLN A 126 2.76 17.62 -20.27
N LYS A 127 2.82 16.35 -20.72
CA LYS A 127 2.59 15.96 -22.13
C LYS A 127 1.11 15.94 -22.54
N GLY A 128 0.20 16.33 -21.65
CA GLY A 128 -1.24 16.39 -21.91
C GLY A 128 -2.02 15.13 -21.52
N LYS A 129 -1.43 14.18 -20.78
CA LYS A 129 -2.21 13.12 -20.14
C LYS A 129 -3.11 13.69 -19.04
N PRO A 130 -4.28 13.08 -18.78
CA PRO A 130 -5.20 13.61 -17.80
C PRO A 130 -4.62 13.53 -16.39
N ASP A 131 -4.97 14.53 -15.59
CA ASP A 131 -4.71 14.58 -14.15
C ASP A 131 -5.99 14.39 -13.31
N VAL A 132 -7.14 14.28 -13.98
CA VAL A 132 -8.41 13.78 -13.43
C VAL A 132 -8.71 12.48 -14.16
N VAL A 133 -8.85 11.40 -13.39
CA VAL A 133 -9.03 10.04 -13.91
C VAL A 133 -10.29 9.42 -13.32
N THR A 134 -10.89 8.49 -14.05
CA THR A 134 -12.18 7.89 -13.69
C THR A 134 -11.98 6.42 -13.37
N ILE A 135 -12.43 5.97 -12.20
CA ILE A 135 -12.24 4.57 -11.76
C ILE A 135 -12.94 3.59 -12.71
N ASP A 136 -12.17 2.63 -13.25
CA ASP A 136 -12.65 1.46 -13.99
C ASP A 136 -11.78 0.23 -13.65
N ARG A 137 -12.12 -0.47 -12.56
CA ARG A 137 -11.36 -1.67 -12.16
C ARG A 137 -11.71 -2.87 -13.02
N THR A 138 -12.91 -2.89 -13.60
CA THR A 138 -13.38 -4.01 -14.42
C THR A 138 -12.67 -4.08 -15.77
N GLY A 139 -12.35 -2.94 -16.37
CA GLY A 139 -11.62 -2.85 -17.64
C GLY A 139 -10.12 -3.08 -17.51
N ALA A 140 -9.56 -3.04 -16.30
CA ALA A 140 -8.12 -3.01 -16.07
C ALA A 140 -7.30 -4.11 -16.77
N PRO A 141 -7.72 -5.39 -16.79
CA PRO A 141 -7.00 -6.43 -17.51
C PRO A 141 -6.89 -6.13 -19.02
N SER A 142 -7.99 -5.67 -19.63
CA SER A 142 -8.03 -5.32 -21.07
C SER A 142 -7.18 -4.09 -21.36
N GLN A 143 -7.27 -3.08 -20.50
CA GLN A 143 -6.51 -1.85 -20.65
C GLN A 143 -5.00 -2.10 -20.56
N ARG A 144 -4.55 -2.88 -19.57
CA ARG A 144 -3.13 -3.23 -19.40
C ARG A 144 -2.57 -4.00 -20.60
N GLN A 145 -3.38 -4.86 -21.22
CA GLN A 145 -2.96 -5.54 -22.45
C GLN A 145 -2.76 -4.54 -23.61
N LYS A 146 -3.63 -3.53 -23.71
CA LYS A 146 -3.62 -2.52 -24.77
C LYS A 146 -2.49 -1.51 -24.62
N SER A 147 -2.21 -1.04 -23.42
CA SER A 147 -1.12 -0.08 -23.13
C SER A 147 0.26 -0.69 -23.38
N LEU A 148 0.44 -1.97 -23.06
CA LEU A 148 1.73 -2.66 -23.17
C LEU A 148 2.02 -3.19 -24.57
N LEU A 149 1.05 -3.11 -25.51
CA LEU A 149 1.22 -3.59 -26.87
C LEU A 149 2.34 -2.82 -27.58
N GLY A 150 3.38 -3.53 -28.04
CA GLY A 150 4.51 -2.93 -28.76
C GLY A 150 5.58 -2.29 -27.86
N THR A 151 5.45 -2.38 -26.52
CA THR A 151 6.50 -1.93 -25.60
C THR A 151 7.43 -3.07 -25.23
N GLU A 152 8.72 -2.89 -25.46
CA GLU A 152 9.73 -3.88 -25.07
C GLU A 152 9.90 -3.89 -23.54
N SER A 153 10.01 -5.10 -22.99
CA SER A 153 10.43 -5.27 -21.60
C SER A 153 11.91 -4.95 -21.44
N LYS A 154 12.30 -4.28 -20.35
CA LYS A 154 13.70 -4.07 -20.00
C LYS A 154 14.04 -4.88 -18.75
N LYS A 155 15.14 -5.64 -18.81
CA LYS A 155 15.57 -6.48 -17.69
C LYS A 155 15.76 -5.64 -16.43
N GLY A 156 15.10 -6.02 -15.34
CA GLY A 156 15.23 -5.37 -14.03
C GLY A 156 14.39 -4.10 -13.85
N LEU A 157 13.56 -3.71 -14.83
CA LEU A 157 12.66 -2.56 -14.73
C LEU A 157 11.22 -3.00 -14.98
N ASP A 158 10.29 -2.37 -14.27
CA ASP A 158 8.87 -2.52 -14.57
C ASP A 158 8.43 -1.41 -15.55
N ARG A 159 7.37 -1.68 -16.31
CA ARG A 159 6.70 -0.68 -17.14
C ARG A 159 5.62 -0.02 -16.31
N ASP A 160 5.82 1.24 -15.96
CA ASP A 160 4.80 2.09 -15.34
C ASP A 160 3.96 2.76 -16.43
N GLU A 161 2.70 3.01 -16.12
CA GLU A 161 1.67 3.40 -17.09
C GLU A 161 0.87 4.59 -16.57
N TRP A 162 0.85 5.69 -17.35
CA TRP A 162 -0.02 6.83 -17.06
C TRP A 162 -0.87 7.27 -18.26
N PRO A 163 -2.21 7.28 -18.16
CA PRO A 163 -3.00 6.89 -16.99
C PRO A 163 -2.94 5.38 -16.72
N MET A 164 -3.04 4.99 -15.44
CA MET A 164 -3.02 3.59 -15.03
C MET A 164 -4.19 2.81 -15.61
N ALA A 165 -3.99 1.52 -15.86
CA ALA A 165 -5.01 0.62 -16.42
C ALA A 165 -6.28 0.50 -15.55
N MET A 166 -6.26 0.89 -14.28
CA MET A 166 -7.46 0.89 -13.42
C MET A 166 -8.38 2.09 -13.62
N PHE A 167 -8.09 2.94 -14.61
CA PHE A 167 -8.88 4.12 -14.93
C PHE A 167 -9.40 4.06 -16.35
N VAL A 168 -10.55 4.65 -16.64
CA VAL A 168 -11.12 4.71 -18.01
C VAL A 168 -10.13 5.29 -19.02
N GLU A 169 -9.31 6.26 -18.60
CA GLU A 169 -8.33 6.95 -19.43
C GLU A 169 -7.03 6.15 -19.67
N GLY A 170 -6.92 4.95 -19.09
CA GLY A 170 -5.79 4.05 -19.29
C GLY A 170 -5.85 3.29 -20.62
N GLY A 171 -4.90 2.36 -20.79
CA GLY A 171 -4.83 1.52 -21.97
C GLY A 171 -4.20 2.20 -23.19
N VAL A 172 -4.92 2.26 -24.32
CA VAL A 172 -4.35 2.72 -25.60
C VAL A 172 -3.85 4.15 -25.48
N GLY A 173 -2.56 4.33 -25.74
CA GLY A 173 -1.93 5.65 -25.70
C GLY A 173 -1.56 6.11 -24.30
N ALA A 174 -1.58 5.28 -23.25
CA ALA A 174 -0.92 5.60 -21.99
C ALA A 174 0.57 5.93 -22.23
N ASP A 175 1.12 6.91 -21.50
CA ASP A 175 2.56 7.16 -21.45
C ASP A 175 3.20 6.02 -20.65
N ILE A 176 4.30 5.48 -21.17
CA ILE A 176 4.99 4.33 -20.59
C ILE A 176 6.41 4.75 -20.23
N GLU A 177 6.82 4.47 -19.01
CA GLU A 177 8.18 4.67 -18.55
C GLU A 177 8.71 3.43 -17.84
N HIS A 178 9.97 3.08 -18.10
CA HIS A 178 10.63 1.99 -17.40
C HIS A 178 11.24 2.54 -16.11
N ILE A 179 10.73 2.09 -14.97
CA ILE A 179 11.16 2.54 -13.64
C ILE A 179 11.50 1.35 -12.75
N SER A 180 12.13 1.62 -11.60
CA SER A 180 12.49 0.55 -10.68
C SER A 180 11.25 -0.22 -10.17
N PRO A 181 11.33 -1.56 -10.07
CA PRO A 181 10.19 -2.37 -9.63
C PRO A 181 9.70 -2.05 -8.21
N GLY A 182 10.60 -1.65 -7.31
CA GLY A 182 10.24 -1.28 -5.93
C GLY A 182 9.37 -0.03 -5.88
N ASP A 183 9.77 1.02 -6.60
CA ASP A 183 9.00 2.28 -6.70
C ASP A 183 7.62 2.02 -7.33
N ASN A 184 7.60 1.34 -8.50
CA ASN A 184 6.37 1.07 -9.24
C ASN A 184 5.35 0.24 -8.46
N ARG A 185 5.80 -0.90 -7.90
CA ARG A 185 4.90 -1.82 -7.18
C ARG A 185 4.46 -1.22 -5.86
N GLY A 186 5.35 -0.48 -5.19
CA GLY A 186 5.03 0.25 -3.98
C GLY A 186 3.96 1.31 -4.24
N ALA A 187 4.15 2.14 -5.27
CA ALA A 187 3.18 3.15 -5.68
C ALA A 187 1.84 2.51 -6.06
N GLY A 188 1.86 1.46 -6.89
CA GLY A 188 0.65 0.75 -7.30
C GLY A 188 -0.13 0.14 -6.11
N ALA A 189 0.56 -0.46 -5.15
CA ALA A 189 -0.07 -0.99 -3.93
C ALA A 189 -0.70 0.11 -3.07
N SER A 190 0.03 1.21 -2.82
CA SER A 190 -0.43 2.33 -2.00
C SER A 190 -1.58 3.10 -2.65
N ILE A 191 -1.50 3.34 -3.97
CA ILE A 191 -2.57 3.96 -4.75
C ILE A 191 -3.81 3.06 -4.73
N GLY A 192 -3.66 1.76 -5.01
CA GLY A 192 -4.77 0.81 -4.98
C GLY A 192 -5.44 0.73 -3.60
N ALA A 193 -4.64 0.73 -2.53
CA ALA A 193 -5.14 0.74 -1.15
C ALA A 193 -5.90 2.05 -0.82
N ALA A 194 -5.36 3.20 -1.22
CA ALA A 194 -5.99 4.50 -1.00
C ALA A 194 -7.34 4.61 -1.75
N LEU A 195 -7.39 4.14 -3.00
CA LEU A 195 -8.57 4.19 -3.86
C LEU A 195 -9.62 3.13 -3.55
N ARG A 196 -9.41 2.24 -2.58
CA ARG A 196 -10.37 1.16 -2.24
C ARG A 196 -11.76 1.67 -1.85
N LYS A 197 -11.87 2.91 -1.36
CA LYS A 197 -13.15 3.54 -0.97
C LYS A 197 -13.90 4.18 -2.15
N CYS A 198 -13.29 4.31 -3.31
CA CYS A 198 -13.93 4.89 -4.49
C CYS A 198 -14.77 3.83 -5.22
N ASP A 199 -15.93 4.21 -5.70
CA ASP A 199 -16.80 3.36 -6.51
C ASP A 199 -16.40 3.42 -7.99
N GLU A 200 -16.87 2.47 -8.79
CA GLU A 200 -16.71 2.53 -10.25
C GLU A 200 -17.35 3.81 -10.80
N GLY A 201 -16.66 4.49 -11.72
CA GLY A 201 -17.09 5.77 -12.27
C GLY A 201 -16.77 7.01 -11.43
N ASP A 202 -16.27 6.85 -10.20
CA ASP A 202 -15.82 8.00 -9.40
C ASP A 202 -14.61 8.68 -10.09
N LYS A 203 -14.65 10.01 -10.16
CA LYS A 203 -13.57 10.83 -10.70
C LYS A 203 -12.61 11.28 -9.61
N VAL A 204 -11.32 11.10 -9.85
CA VAL A 204 -10.24 11.35 -8.90
C VAL A 204 -9.21 12.31 -9.52
N LYS A 205 -8.97 13.44 -8.86
CA LYS A 205 -7.88 14.36 -9.17
C LYS A 205 -6.58 13.86 -8.56
N ILE A 206 -5.51 13.87 -9.34
CA ILE A 206 -4.19 13.40 -8.95
C ILE A 206 -3.33 14.59 -8.60
N ILE A 207 -2.75 14.57 -7.40
CA ILE A 207 -1.84 15.62 -6.92
C ILE A 207 -0.58 14.97 -6.39
N ILE A 208 0.58 15.37 -6.92
CA ILE A 208 1.85 14.96 -6.35
C ILE A 208 2.23 15.95 -5.23
N ILE A 209 2.53 15.42 -4.05
CA ILE A 209 3.02 16.17 -2.90
C ILE A 209 4.51 15.89 -2.68
N LYS A 210 5.22 16.86 -2.12
CA LYS A 210 6.64 16.70 -1.76
C LYS A 210 6.79 15.93 -0.45
#